data_AF-A0A9P5YN04-F1
#
_entry.id   AF-A0A9P5YN04-F1
#
_cell.length_a   1.000
_cell.length_b   1.000
_cell.length_c   1.000
_cell.angle_alpha   90.00
_cell.angle_beta   90.00
_cell.angle_gamma   90.00
#
_symmetry.space_group_name_H-M   'P 1'
#
loop_
_entity.id
_entity.type
_entity.pdbx_description
1 polymer ?
#
loop_
_entity_poly.entity_id
_entity_poly.type
_entity_poly.pdbx_seq_one_letter_code
_entity_poly.pdbx_strand_id
1 'polypeptide(L)'
;MDANLKKLALIGRLKTIRQERSKIKTKHENEAVKFYHSNSLETAAKADELKAQMNALDAEIEKLEQETKTRSSRSRGKKAAKSTVAPSPPVPELTVAPALTVAPTLTVAPMLTVAPAPTSTLTAAPSPEHAPSPTPVKEELSLRSVESLLTIDETVSPPGRNNKPLKLTYLSLSKDERDVYDAKVDAQLERYCADKSMIPYDSRKTIRQVRHIGPQAAQISYDLALVVHENHWDNKQCRFHERTKNFGDVDGKLDPKNSTVVYGVAHKSTIGAKKGTSTPPEEGFMHCGCQINEVLLDFYFWKTWTAKSYNEAYSSIAEALGSDYFNPRIRTFVVQAFLRESFLTLNDLYAPDFATENFQLRLRSIQAERIVARLNSMWKGALGVRYILTGPTIALPENNQPMEE
;
A
#
# COMPACT_ATOMS: atom_id res chain seq x y z
N MET A 1 -23.84 5.53 -43.05
CA MET A 1 -22.45 5.71 -42.56
C MET A 1 -22.26 6.97 -41.69
N ASP A 2 -23.07 8.02 -41.86
CA ASP A 2 -22.88 9.34 -41.21
C ASP A 2 -22.89 9.35 -39.66
N ALA A 3 -23.73 8.55 -39.00
CA ALA A 3 -23.83 8.55 -37.53
C ALA A 3 -22.55 8.06 -36.80
N ASN A 4 -21.83 7.10 -37.38
CA ASN A 4 -20.59 6.59 -36.80
C ASN A 4 -19.45 7.60 -36.95
N LEU A 5 -19.39 8.31 -38.08
CA LEU A 5 -18.39 9.35 -38.32
C LEU A 5 -18.56 10.50 -37.31
N LYS A 6 -19.80 10.94 -37.08
CA LYS A 6 -20.13 11.96 -36.07
C LYS A 6 -19.76 11.53 -34.64
N LYS A 7 -19.95 10.25 -34.30
CA LYS A 7 -19.53 9.72 -32.99
C LYS A 7 -18.01 9.71 -32.83
N LEU A 8 -17.27 9.29 -33.85
CA LEU A 8 -15.80 9.30 -33.84
C LEU A 8 -15.24 10.73 -33.73
N ALA A 9 -15.84 11.68 -34.45
CA ALA A 9 -15.47 13.10 -34.35
C ALA A 9 -15.64 13.65 -32.92
N LEU A 10 -16.75 13.29 -32.27
CA LEU A 10 -17.03 13.72 -30.89
C LEU A 10 -16.05 13.09 -29.88
N ILE A 11 -15.73 11.80 -30.03
CA ILE A 11 -14.69 11.13 -29.22
C ILE A 11 -13.32 11.79 -29.43
N GLY A 12 -12.98 12.14 -30.69
CA GLY A 12 -11.76 12.86 -31.03
C GLY A 12 -11.67 14.22 -30.32
N ARG A 13 -12.75 15.02 -30.39
CA ARG A 13 -12.83 16.31 -29.72
C ARG A 13 -12.70 16.18 -28.19
N LEU A 14 -13.37 15.21 -27.58
CA LEU A 14 -13.27 14.94 -26.14
C LEU A 14 -11.84 14.61 -25.72
N LYS A 15 -11.10 13.85 -26.54
CA LYS A 15 -9.69 13.53 -26.30
C LYS A 15 -8.81 14.77 -26.35
N THR A 16 -9.02 15.64 -27.34
CA THR A 16 -8.27 16.91 -27.48
C THR A 16 -8.48 17.83 -26.27
N ILE A 17 -9.74 18.04 -25.85
CA ILE A 17 -10.07 18.91 -24.72
C ILE A 17 -9.47 18.38 -23.41
N ARG A 18 -9.53 17.06 -23.18
CA ARG A 18 -8.89 16.44 -22.01
C ARG A 18 -7.37 16.61 -22.00
N GLN A 19 -6.73 16.53 -23.17
CA GLN A 19 -5.30 16.77 -23.31
C GLN A 19 -4.95 18.23 -23.01
N GLU A 20 -5.75 19.18 -23.49
CA GLU A 20 -5.59 20.61 -23.21
C GLU A 20 -5.76 20.92 -21.73
N ARG A 21 -6.82 20.39 -21.09
CA ARG A 21 -7.04 20.51 -19.64
C ARG A 21 -5.85 20.00 -18.84
N SER A 22 -5.25 18.88 -19.24
CA SER A 22 -4.06 18.33 -18.60
C SER A 22 -2.86 19.29 -18.68
N LYS A 23 -2.67 19.97 -19.83
CA LYS A 23 -1.58 20.95 -20.00
C LYS A 23 -1.79 22.18 -19.12
N ILE A 24 -3.04 22.67 -19.04
CA ILE A 24 -3.39 23.83 -18.18
C ILE A 24 -3.20 23.48 -16.71
N LYS A 25 -3.60 22.27 -16.28
CA LYS A 25 -3.39 21.80 -14.92
C LYS A 25 -1.92 21.84 -14.51
N THR A 26 -1.01 21.35 -15.34
CA THR A 26 0.44 21.40 -15.05
C THR A 26 0.94 22.85 -14.97
N LYS A 27 0.46 23.75 -15.84
CA LYS A 27 0.81 25.17 -15.75
C LYS A 27 0.31 25.80 -14.43
N HIS A 28 -0.92 25.49 -14.02
CA HIS A 28 -1.49 25.98 -12.77
C HIS A 28 -0.68 25.51 -11.56
N GLU A 29 -0.31 24.22 -11.51
CA GLU A 29 0.53 23.68 -10.44
C GLU A 29 1.90 24.38 -10.38
N ASN A 30 2.53 24.64 -11.52
CA ASN A 30 3.80 25.37 -11.58
C ASN A 30 3.67 26.83 -11.12
N GLU A 31 2.62 27.54 -11.51
CA GLU A 31 2.38 28.93 -11.05
C GLU A 31 2.03 28.99 -9.56
N ALA A 32 1.29 28.00 -9.03
CA ALA A 32 1.01 27.91 -7.60
C ALA A 32 2.29 27.73 -6.77
N VAL A 33 3.25 26.92 -7.25
CA VAL A 33 4.58 26.79 -6.63
C VAL A 33 5.36 28.10 -6.70
N LYS A 34 5.33 28.81 -7.83
CA LYS A 34 5.98 30.13 -7.95
C LYS A 34 5.36 31.15 -7.01
N PHE A 35 4.03 31.17 -6.88
CA PHE A 35 3.33 32.03 -5.93
C PHE A 35 3.80 31.76 -4.50
N TYR A 36 3.86 30.49 -4.09
CA TYR A 36 4.32 30.09 -2.77
C TYR A 36 5.75 30.58 -2.46
N HIS A 37 6.64 30.60 -3.44
CA HIS A 37 8.02 31.08 -3.25
C HIS A 37 8.19 32.59 -3.35
N SER A 38 7.37 33.28 -4.14
CA SER A 38 7.56 34.71 -4.45
C SER A 38 6.60 35.63 -3.71
N ASN A 39 5.47 35.13 -3.18
CA ASN A 39 4.35 35.93 -2.69
C ASN A 39 3.90 37.03 -3.68
N SER A 40 4.10 36.82 -4.98
CA SER A 40 3.77 37.81 -5.99
C SER A 40 2.28 37.81 -6.32
N LEU A 41 1.64 38.99 -6.28
CA LEU A 41 0.25 39.15 -6.71
C LEU A 41 0.05 38.79 -8.20
N GLU A 42 1.09 38.94 -9.01
CA GLU A 42 1.05 38.60 -10.43
C GLU A 42 0.96 37.08 -10.65
N THR A 43 1.67 36.28 -9.84
CA THR A 43 1.61 34.81 -9.94
C THR A 43 0.30 34.26 -9.38
N ALA A 44 -0.29 34.92 -8.36
CA ALA A 44 -1.64 34.63 -7.89
C ALA A 44 -2.70 34.86 -8.99
N ALA A 45 -2.67 36.02 -9.65
CA ALA A 45 -3.61 36.33 -10.72
C ALA A 45 -3.52 35.34 -11.91
N LYS A 46 -2.30 34.92 -12.27
CA LYS A 46 -2.07 33.89 -13.31
C LYS A 46 -2.61 32.52 -12.90
N ALA A 47 -2.47 32.14 -11.63
CA ALA A 47 -3.04 30.90 -11.12
C ALA A 47 -4.58 30.93 -11.19
N ASP A 48 -5.21 32.03 -10.80
CA ASP A 48 -6.67 32.19 -10.88
C ASP A 48 -7.18 32.16 -12.33
N GLU A 49 -6.47 32.77 -13.27
CA GLU A 49 -6.80 32.70 -14.70
C GLU A 49 -6.74 31.24 -15.21
N LEU A 50 -5.67 30.51 -14.90
CA LEU A 50 -5.53 29.11 -15.30
C LEU A 50 -6.62 28.22 -14.69
N LYS A 51 -7.03 28.51 -13.45
CA LYS A 51 -8.14 27.83 -12.78
C LYS A 51 -9.48 28.09 -13.48
N ALA A 52 -9.74 29.33 -13.89
CA ALA A 52 -10.93 29.67 -14.67
C ALA A 52 -10.95 28.94 -16.03
N GLN A 53 -9.81 28.85 -16.70
CA GLN A 53 -9.68 28.08 -17.95
C GLN A 53 -9.95 26.59 -17.75
N MET A 54 -9.47 25.99 -16.65
CA MET A 54 -9.77 24.59 -16.31
C MET A 54 -11.28 24.36 -16.10
N ASN A 55 -11.96 25.26 -15.39
CA ASN A 55 -13.41 25.16 -15.15
C ASN A 55 -14.20 25.26 -16.47
N ALA A 56 -13.77 26.12 -17.40
CA ALA A 56 -14.40 26.23 -18.72
C ALA A 56 -14.26 24.93 -19.54
N LEU A 57 -13.08 24.29 -19.51
CA LEU A 57 -12.87 23.00 -20.19
C LEU A 57 -13.66 21.86 -19.54
N ASP A 58 -13.78 21.86 -18.20
CA ASP A 58 -14.57 20.86 -17.49
C ASP A 58 -16.06 20.95 -17.86
N ALA A 59 -16.60 22.18 -18.01
CA ALA A 59 -17.96 22.39 -18.51
C ALA A 59 -18.15 21.92 -19.97
N GLU A 60 -17.14 22.11 -20.84
CA GLU A 60 -17.19 21.61 -22.23
C GLU A 60 -17.13 20.08 -22.30
N ILE A 61 -16.29 19.45 -21.46
CA ILE A 61 -16.23 17.98 -21.32
C ILE A 61 -17.59 17.44 -20.92
N GLU A 62 -18.23 18.04 -19.91
CA GLU A 62 -19.54 17.61 -19.45
C GLU A 62 -20.60 17.71 -20.57
N LYS A 63 -20.62 18.82 -21.31
CA LYS A 63 -21.52 19.02 -22.45
C LYS A 63 -21.34 17.95 -23.53
N LEU A 64 -20.10 17.61 -23.88
CA LEU A 64 -19.80 16.57 -24.89
C LEU A 64 -20.17 15.17 -24.40
N GLU A 65 -19.97 14.88 -23.11
CA GLU A 65 -20.38 13.60 -22.52
C GLU A 65 -21.90 13.44 -22.50
N GLN A 66 -22.65 14.51 -22.18
CA GLN A 66 -24.12 14.52 -22.28
C GLN A 66 -24.59 14.32 -23.72
N GLU A 67 -23.95 14.97 -24.70
CA GLU A 67 -24.26 14.75 -26.13
C GLU A 67 -23.97 13.30 -26.57
N THR A 68 -22.89 12.70 -26.05
CA THR A 68 -22.57 11.29 -26.32
C THR A 68 -23.62 10.34 -25.75
N LYS A 69 -24.07 10.59 -24.51
CA LYS A 69 -25.09 9.78 -23.81
C LYS A 69 -26.44 9.85 -24.52
N THR A 70 -26.91 11.05 -24.85
CA THR A 70 -28.20 11.24 -25.55
C THR A 70 -28.21 10.56 -26.93
N ARG A 71 -27.11 10.62 -27.69
CA ARG A 71 -27.00 9.90 -28.98
C ARG A 71 -26.94 8.38 -28.84
N SER A 72 -26.32 7.86 -27.77
CA SER A 72 -26.25 6.42 -27.49
C SER A 72 -27.63 5.84 -27.13
N SER A 73 -28.47 6.61 -26.42
CA SER A 73 -29.83 6.17 -26.07
C SER A 73 -30.75 6.04 -27.30
N ARG A 74 -30.58 6.91 -28.31
CA ARG A 74 -31.38 6.87 -29.55
C ARG A 74 -31.04 5.72 -30.49
N SER A 75 -29.82 5.18 -30.44
CA SER A 75 -29.40 4.08 -31.33
C SER A 75 -29.84 2.69 -30.85
N ARG A 76 -30.17 2.54 -29.56
CA ARG A 76 -30.62 1.26 -28.98
C ARG A 76 -32.05 0.86 -29.38
N GLY A 77 -32.86 1.78 -29.90
CA GLY A 77 -34.25 1.49 -30.28
C GLY A 77 -34.44 0.85 -31.66
N LYS A 78 -33.40 0.58 -32.47
CA LYS A 78 -33.61 0.27 -33.90
C LYS A 78 -32.82 -0.87 -34.55
N LYS A 79 -32.01 -1.68 -33.85
CA LYS A 79 -31.28 -2.78 -34.51
C LYS A 79 -31.08 -4.02 -33.64
N ALA A 80 -32.04 -4.94 -33.73
CA ALA A 80 -31.79 -6.37 -33.67
C ALA A 80 -31.58 -6.88 -35.12
N ALA A 81 -30.35 -6.82 -35.62
CA ALA A 81 -29.95 -7.55 -36.83
C ALA A 81 -28.44 -7.80 -36.78
N LYS A 82 -28.13 -9.10 -36.78
CA LYS A 82 -26.84 -9.77 -36.60
C LYS A 82 -25.86 -9.34 -37.68
N SER A 83 -24.68 -8.85 -37.30
CA SER A 83 -23.57 -8.57 -38.23
C SER A 83 -22.31 -9.27 -37.75
N THR A 84 -21.92 -10.31 -38.48
CA THR A 84 -20.65 -11.03 -38.40
C THR A 84 -19.52 -10.20 -39.01
N VAL A 85 -18.40 -10.07 -38.31
CA VAL A 85 -17.19 -9.34 -38.78
C VAL A 85 -15.99 -10.28 -38.70
N ALA A 86 -15.22 -10.33 -39.79
CA ALA A 86 -14.02 -11.13 -40.02
C ALA A 86 -12.76 -10.48 -39.39
N PRO A 87 -11.69 -11.26 -39.11
CA PRO A 87 -10.51 -10.77 -38.42
C PRO A 87 -9.48 -10.11 -39.35
N SER A 88 -8.84 -9.04 -38.86
CA SER A 88 -7.75 -8.31 -39.52
C SER A 88 -6.36 -8.94 -39.27
N PRO A 89 -5.40 -8.76 -40.18
CA PRO A 89 -4.05 -9.35 -40.14
C PRO A 89 -3.05 -8.58 -39.23
N PRO A 90 -1.89 -9.19 -38.89
CA PRO A 90 -0.93 -8.67 -37.92
C PRO A 90 0.04 -7.62 -38.49
N VAL A 91 0.54 -6.75 -37.61
CA VAL A 91 1.46 -5.63 -37.84
C VAL A 91 2.91 -6.07 -37.58
N PRO A 92 3.91 -5.62 -38.37
CA PRO A 92 5.30 -6.01 -38.21
C PRO A 92 6.05 -5.25 -37.09
N GLU A 93 7.02 -5.95 -36.53
CA GLU A 93 7.87 -5.62 -35.39
C GLU A 93 9.06 -4.72 -35.80
N LEU A 94 9.38 -3.70 -34.99
CA LEU A 94 10.43 -2.71 -35.27
C LEU A 94 11.52 -2.80 -34.20
N THR A 95 12.73 -3.16 -34.63
CA THR A 95 13.94 -3.32 -33.82
C THR A 95 14.63 -1.98 -33.59
N VAL A 96 15.01 -1.66 -32.35
CA VAL A 96 15.77 -0.44 -31.99
C VAL A 96 17.07 -0.84 -31.29
N ALA A 97 18.18 -0.25 -31.74
CA ALA A 97 19.54 -0.43 -31.21
C ALA A 97 19.79 0.39 -29.93
N PRO A 98 20.76 0.00 -29.07
CA PRO A 98 21.03 0.69 -27.81
C PRO A 98 22.15 1.73 -27.94
N ALA A 99 22.06 2.83 -27.20
CA ALA A 99 23.16 3.77 -27.05
C ALA A 99 23.23 4.41 -25.66
N LEU A 100 24.48 4.48 -25.21
CA LEU A 100 25.14 5.32 -24.20
C LEU A 100 24.85 5.17 -22.69
N THR A 101 25.94 4.81 -22.03
CA THR A 101 26.24 4.74 -20.60
C THR A 101 26.63 6.12 -20.07
N VAL A 102 26.08 6.53 -18.92
CA VAL A 102 26.60 7.63 -18.09
C VAL A 102 26.55 7.19 -16.62
N ALA A 103 27.69 7.23 -15.95
CA ALA A 103 27.82 6.97 -14.52
C ALA A 103 27.65 8.28 -13.71
N PRO A 104 27.11 8.20 -12.49
CA PRO A 104 27.87 8.81 -11.40
C PRO A 104 27.85 8.01 -10.08
N THR A 105 29.02 7.96 -9.46
CA THR A 105 29.30 7.55 -8.09
C THR A 105 28.82 8.62 -7.10
N LEU A 106 28.10 8.22 -6.05
CA LEU A 106 27.79 9.06 -4.89
C LEU A 106 27.89 8.20 -3.62
N THR A 107 28.93 8.46 -2.84
CA THR A 107 29.17 7.90 -1.51
C THR A 107 28.63 8.88 -0.48
N VAL A 108 27.67 8.46 0.34
CA VAL A 108 27.18 9.24 1.48
C VAL A 108 27.45 8.45 2.76
N ALA A 109 28.29 9.00 3.63
CA ALA A 109 28.52 8.51 4.98
C ALA A 109 27.56 9.22 5.96
N PRO A 110 26.94 8.52 6.92
CA PRO A 110 26.19 9.18 7.98
C PRO A 110 27.12 9.57 9.13
N MET A 111 27.22 10.87 9.43
CA MET A 111 27.70 11.34 10.73
C MET A 111 26.51 11.39 11.70
N LEU A 112 26.62 10.64 12.80
CA LEU A 112 25.67 10.67 13.90
C LEU A 112 26.18 11.67 14.94
N THR A 113 25.51 12.81 15.09
CA THR A 113 25.79 13.77 16.17
C THR A 113 24.63 13.68 17.16
N VAL A 114 24.90 13.15 18.36
CA VAL A 114 23.93 13.07 19.45
C VAL A 114 24.05 14.35 20.27
N ALA A 115 23.00 15.16 20.29
CA ALA A 115 22.87 16.28 21.22
C ALA A 115 22.11 15.82 22.48
N PRO A 116 22.51 16.24 23.69
CA PRO A 116 21.83 15.89 24.93
C PRO A 116 20.47 16.59 25.05
N ALA A 117 19.45 15.85 25.48
CA ALA A 117 18.12 16.38 25.75
C ALA A 117 18.09 17.21 27.05
N PRO A 118 17.33 18.32 27.12
CA PRO A 118 17.16 19.08 28.33
C PRO A 118 16.22 18.35 29.32
N THR A 119 16.64 18.36 30.58
CA THR A 119 15.91 17.85 31.74
C THR A 119 14.69 18.74 32.03
N SER A 120 13.48 18.23 31.79
CA SER A 120 12.25 18.91 32.21
C SER A 120 11.69 18.25 33.48
N THR A 121 11.68 19.03 34.56
CA THR A 121 11.08 18.72 35.85
C THR A 121 9.56 18.63 35.71
N LEU A 122 8.96 17.48 36.03
CA LEU A 122 7.51 17.28 36.07
C LEU A 122 6.97 17.68 37.45
N THR A 123 6.14 18.72 37.49
CA THR A 123 5.31 19.11 38.64
C THR A 123 3.99 18.35 38.58
N ALA A 124 3.65 17.65 39.66
CA ALA A 124 2.42 16.85 39.77
C ALA A 124 1.17 17.74 39.84
N ALA A 125 0.15 17.42 39.03
CA ALA A 125 -1.19 17.98 39.11
C ALA A 125 -2.16 16.98 39.76
N PRO A 126 -3.18 17.44 40.51
CA PRO A 126 -4.07 16.59 41.30
C PRO A 126 -5.17 15.90 40.47
N SER A 127 -5.61 14.75 40.97
CA SER A 127 -6.68 13.89 40.42
C SER A 127 -8.03 14.60 40.32
N PRO A 128 -8.80 14.40 39.23
CA PRO A 128 -10.21 14.73 39.21
C PRO A 128 -11.08 13.52 39.59
N GLU A 129 -12.03 13.82 40.47
CA GLU A 129 -13.09 12.94 40.95
C GLU A 129 -14.13 12.58 39.87
N HIS A 130 -14.76 11.44 40.13
CA HIS A 130 -15.98 10.84 39.58
C HIS A 130 -16.84 11.63 38.57
N ALA A 131 -16.99 11.05 37.38
CA ALA A 131 -18.10 11.31 36.46
C ALA A 131 -18.98 10.05 36.29
N PRO A 132 -20.32 10.18 36.22
CA PRO A 132 -21.25 9.05 36.20
C PRO A 132 -21.30 8.32 34.83
N SER A 133 -21.49 7.00 34.89
CA SER A 133 -21.63 6.10 33.75
C SER A 133 -22.83 6.43 32.87
N PRO A 134 -22.68 6.49 31.53
CA PRO A 134 -23.82 6.51 30.62
C PRO A 134 -24.40 5.10 30.42
N THR A 135 -25.71 5.00 30.55
CA THR A 135 -26.52 3.82 30.22
C THR A 135 -26.43 3.44 28.73
N PRO A 136 -26.49 2.14 28.39
CA PRO A 136 -26.38 1.69 27.01
C PRO A 136 -27.72 1.87 26.28
N VAL A 137 -27.72 2.70 25.24
CA VAL A 137 -28.78 2.72 24.23
C VAL A 137 -28.50 1.56 23.27
N LYS A 138 -29.38 0.55 23.30
CA LYS A 138 -29.40 -0.53 22.31
C LYS A 138 -29.96 0.04 21.00
N GLU A 139 -29.06 0.42 20.10
CA GLU A 139 -29.39 0.69 18.71
C GLU A 139 -29.09 -0.56 17.88
N GLU A 140 -30.08 -1.46 17.80
CA GLU A 140 -30.06 -2.63 16.91
C GLU A 140 -30.25 -2.16 15.46
N LEU A 141 -29.18 -1.62 14.86
CA LEU A 141 -29.11 -1.41 13.42
C LEU A 141 -29.03 -2.78 12.73
N SER A 142 -30.08 -3.10 11.98
CA SER A 142 -30.28 -4.34 11.24
C SER A 142 -29.14 -4.63 10.24
N LEU A 143 -28.17 -5.45 10.67
CA LEU A 143 -27.08 -6.01 9.85
C LEU A 143 -27.59 -6.75 8.58
N ARG A 144 -28.85 -7.21 8.57
CA ARG A 144 -29.45 -7.92 7.44
C ARG A 144 -29.71 -7.05 6.21
N SER A 145 -29.91 -5.74 6.38
CA SER A 145 -30.10 -4.83 5.23
C SER A 145 -28.78 -4.52 4.50
N VAL A 146 -27.64 -4.70 5.18
CA VAL A 146 -26.31 -4.41 4.65
C VAL A 146 -25.74 -5.60 3.88
N GLU A 147 -26.03 -6.83 4.33
CA GLU A 147 -25.67 -8.05 3.60
C GLU A 147 -26.26 -8.06 2.18
N SER A 148 -27.48 -7.57 1.99
CA SER A 148 -28.15 -7.51 0.67
C SER A 148 -27.58 -6.45 -0.29
N LEU A 149 -26.91 -5.40 0.21
CA LEU A 149 -26.28 -4.37 -0.63
C LEU A 149 -24.83 -4.73 -1.02
N LEU A 150 -24.20 -5.63 -0.27
CA LEU A 150 -22.80 -6.05 -0.47
C LEU A 150 -22.63 -7.53 -0.80
N THR A 151 -23.72 -8.27 -1.03
CA THR A 151 -23.70 -9.50 -1.85
C THR A 151 -23.34 -9.10 -3.28
N ILE A 152 -22.05 -8.85 -3.51
CA ILE A 152 -21.46 -9.10 -4.81
C ILE A 152 -21.62 -10.60 -4.99
N ASP A 153 -22.53 -10.98 -5.88
CA ASP A 153 -22.83 -12.35 -6.21
C ASP A 153 -21.51 -13.06 -6.58
N GLU A 154 -20.97 -13.88 -5.66
CA GLU A 154 -19.77 -14.72 -5.87
C GLU A 154 -20.04 -15.85 -6.88
N THR A 155 -21.14 -15.77 -7.64
CA THR A 155 -21.34 -16.57 -8.83
C THR A 155 -20.19 -16.33 -9.80
N VAL A 156 -19.46 -17.42 -10.03
CA VAL A 156 -18.34 -17.60 -10.97
C VAL A 156 -18.66 -16.99 -12.34
N SER A 157 -18.48 -15.68 -12.48
CA SER A 157 -18.47 -15.04 -13.79
C SER A 157 -17.10 -15.32 -14.42
N PRO A 158 -17.06 -15.90 -15.63
CA PRO A 158 -15.80 -16.18 -16.32
C PRO A 158 -15.02 -14.88 -16.53
N PRO A 159 -13.68 -14.92 -16.55
CA PRO A 159 -12.84 -13.72 -16.59
C PRO A 159 -13.01 -12.98 -17.93
N GLY A 160 -13.99 -12.07 -17.98
CA GLY A 160 -14.11 -11.05 -19.02
C GLY A 160 -13.05 -9.97 -18.82
N ARG A 161 -12.33 -9.63 -19.90
CA ARG A 161 -11.14 -8.75 -19.96
C ARG A 161 -11.30 -7.29 -19.46
N ASN A 162 -12.41 -6.92 -18.81
CA ASN A 162 -12.70 -5.56 -18.36
C ASN A 162 -12.69 -5.42 -16.84
N ASN A 163 -11.69 -6.00 -16.16
CA ASN A 163 -11.46 -5.74 -14.74
C ASN A 163 -10.94 -4.30 -14.59
N LYS A 164 -11.85 -3.34 -14.32
CA LYS A 164 -11.44 -2.06 -13.74
C LYS A 164 -10.57 -2.35 -12.51
N PRO A 165 -9.45 -1.63 -12.29
CA PRO A 165 -8.61 -1.84 -11.12
C PRO A 165 -9.48 -1.78 -9.85
N LEU A 166 -9.39 -2.78 -8.97
CA LEU A 166 -10.18 -2.82 -7.72
C LEU A 166 -9.91 -1.62 -6.79
N LYS A 167 -8.76 -0.94 -6.95
CA LYS A 167 -8.50 0.35 -6.32
C LYS A 167 -9.54 1.42 -6.72
N LEU A 168 -10.07 1.36 -7.95
CA LEU A 168 -11.18 2.22 -8.34
C LEU A 168 -12.49 1.83 -7.66
N THR A 169 -12.75 0.56 -7.32
CA THR A 169 -14.03 0.20 -6.69
C THR A 169 -14.13 0.72 -5.27
N TYR A 170 -13.16 0.46 -4.38
CA TYR A 170 -13.21 0.97 -3.01
C TYR A 170 -13.18 2.52 -2.95
N LEU A 171 -12.30 3.15 -3.75
CA LEU A 171 -12.22 4.61 -3.78
C LEU A 171 -13.41 5.27 -4.49
N SER A 172 -14.21 4.52 -5.26
CA SER A 172 -15.45 5.03 -5.86
C SER A 172 -16.66 4.96 -4.93
N LEU A 173 -16.56 4.22 -3.82
CA LEU A 173 -17.61 4.18 -2.81
C LEU A 173 -17.77 5.57 -2.17
N SER A 174 -18.99 5.89 -1.77
CA SER A 174 -19.28 7.02 -0.88
C SER A 174 -18.60 6.81 0.48
N LYS A 175 -18.57 7.85 1.32
CA LYS A 175 -18.00 7.73 2.67
C LYS A 175 -18.71 6.66 3.49
N ASP A 176 -20.04 6.69 3.53
CA ASP A 176 -20.84 5.76 4.32
C ASP A 176 -20.65 4.31 3.83
N GLU A 177 -20.59 4.09 2.52
CA GLU A 177 -20.30 2.77 1.95
C GLU A 177 -18.88 2.27 2.30
N ARG A 178 -17.89 3.17 2.37
CA ARG A 178 -16.55 2.84 2.84
C ARG A 178 -16.56 2.46 4.32
N ASP A 179 -17.18 3.25 5.17
CA ASP A 179 -17.24 2.99 6.61
C ASP A 179 -17.88 1.61 6.89
N VAL A 180 -18.94 1.27 6.14
CA VAL A 180 -19.57 -0.06 6.19
C VAL A 180 -18.64 -1.17 5.68
N TYR A 181 -17.91 -0.93 4.59
CA TYR A 181 -16.96 -1.91 4.05
C TYR A 181 -15.78 -2.15 5.01
N ASP A 182 -15.26 -1.08 5.64
CA ASP A 182 -14.17 -1.12 6.61
C ASP A 182 -14.60 -1.98 7.82
N ALA A 183 -15.79 -1.73 8.39
CA ALA A 183 -16.35 -2.53 9.46
C ALA A 183 -16.55 -4.02 9.07
N LYS A 184 -16.95 -4.29 7.82
CA LYS A 184 -17.05 -5.66 7.30
C LYS A 184 -15.68 -6.34 7.25
N VAL A 185 -14.64 -5.64 6.81
CA VAL A 185 -13.27 -6.16 6.77
C VAL A 185 -12.76 -6.43 8.18
N ASP A 186 -12.99 -5.53 9.12
CA ASP A 186 -12.56 -5.69 10.51
C ASP A 186 -13.20 -6.93 11.14
N ALA A 187 -14.52 -7.10 10.99
CA ALA A 187 -15.23 -8.30 11.47
C ALA A 187 -14.71 -9.60 10.84
N GLN A 188 -14.26 -9.58 9.58
CA GLN A 188 -13.66 -10.74 8.93
C GLN A 188 -12.27 -11.08 9.48
N LEU A 189 -11.48 -10.06 9.81
CA LEU A 189 -10.16 -10.22 10.42
C LEU A 189 -10.30 -10.75 11.85
N GLU A 190 -11.27 -10.27 12.62
CA GLU A 190 -11.60 -10.80 13.95
C GLU A 190 -12.01 -12.27 13.91
N ARG A 191 -12.90 -12.64 12.99
CA ARG A 191 -13.29 -14.05 12.80
C ARG A 191 -12.08 -14.92 12.45
N TYR A 192 -11.24 -14.49 11.51
CA TYR A 192 -10.01 -15.21 11.18
C TYR A 192 -9.10 -15.41 12.40
N CYS A 193 -8.96 -14.40 13.26
CA CYS A 193 -8.19 -14.53 14.50
C CYS A 193 -8.81 -15.53 15.49
N ALA A 194 -10.14 -15.60 15.55
CA ALA A 194 -10.86 -16.48 16.47
C ALA A 194 -10.85 -17.95 16.05
N ASP A 195 -11.11 -18.24 14.77
CA ASP A 195 -11.36 -19.61 14.29
C ASP A 195 -10.70 -19.95 12.94
N LYS A 196 -9.81 -19.07 12.43
CA LYS A 196 -9.16 -19.19 11.12
C LYS A 196 -10.14 -19.22 9.94
N SER A 197 -11.36 -18.67 10.10
CA SER A 197 -12.36 -18.50 9.04
C SER A 197 -11.78 -17.88 7.78
N MET A 198 -12.16 -18.41 6.61
CA MET A 198 -11.68 -17.90 5.32
C MET A 198 -12.03 -16.41 5.14
N ILE A 199 -11.01 -15.57 4.93
CA ILE A 199 -11.20 -14.18 4.51
C ILE A 199 -11.45 -14.18 2.99
N PRO A 200 -12.56 -13.61 2.49
CA PRO A 200 -12.84 -13.55 1.05
C PRO A 200 -11.72 -12.88 0.25
N TYR A 201 -11.47 -13.38 -0.96
CA TYR A 201 -10.36 -12.91 -1.79
C TYR A 201 -10.40 -11.40 -2.05
N ASP A 202 -11.60 -10.83 -2.30
CA ASP A 202 -11.74 -9.41 -2.54
C ASP A 202 -11.38 -8.57 -1.32
N SER A 203 -11.74 -9.02 -0.10
CA SER A 203 -11.30 -8.38 1.14
C SER A 203 -9.78 -8.46 1.29
N ARG A 204 -9.18 -9.65 1.11
CA ARG A 204 -7.70 -9.82 1.15
C ARG A 204 -7.00 -8.88 0.17
N LYS A 205 -7.53 -8.79 -1.05
CA LYS A 205 -7.02 -7.91 -2.09
C LYS A 205 -7.14 -6.43 -1.72
N THR A 206 -8.28 -6.00 -1.18
CA THR A 206 -8.46 -4.61 -0.72
C THR A 206 -7.50 -4.29 0.42
N ILE A 207 -7.36 -5.18 1.41
CA ILE A 207 -6.39 -5.04 2.51
C ILE A 207 -4.97 -4.86 1.93
N ARG A 208 -4.55 -5.66 0.96
CA ARG A 208 -3.22 -5.51 0.33
C ARG A 208 -3.01 -4.20 -0.44
N GLN A 209 -4.09 -3.63 -1.00
CA GLN A 209 -4.01 -2.53 -1.97
C GLN A 209 -4.38 -1.16 -1.41
N VAL A 210 -5.18 -1.12 -0.36
CA VAL A 210 -5.65 0.09 0.32
C VAL A 210 -5.05 0.14 1.73
N ARG A 211 -4.30 1.20 2.01
CA ARG A 211 -3.44 1.27 3.20
C ARG A 211 -4.21 1.21 4.50
N HIS A 212 -5.23 2.06 4.66
CA HIS A 212 -5.97 2.21 5.92
C HIS A 212 -6.93 1.05 6.21
N ILE A 213 -7.14 0.12 5.28
CA ILE A 213 -8.06 -1.02 5.44
C ILE A 213 -7.39 -2.18 6.14
N GLY A 214 -7.93 -2.62 7.26
CA GLY A 214 -7.42 -3.78 7.99
C GLY A 214 -5.92 -3.68 8.36
N PRO A 215 -5.42 -2.57 8.94
CA PRO A 215 -4.02 -2.47 9.38
C PRO A 215 -3.63 -3.58 10.36
N GLN A 216 -4.59 -4.06 11.16
CA GLN A 216 -4.42 -5.16 12.10
C GLN A 216 -3.99 -6.47 11.44
N ALA A 217 -4.27 -6.65 10.14
CA ALA A 217 -3.78 -7.80 9.38
C ALA A 217 -2.25 -7.84 9.29
N ALA A 218 -1.57 -6.70 9.44
CA ALA A 218 -0.11 -6.66 9.49
C ALA A 218 0.45 -6.72 10.91
N GLN A 219 -0.38 -6.72 11.95
CA GLN A 219 0.02 -6.45 13.34
C GLN A 219 -0.39 -7.55 14.33
N ILE A 220 -1.44 -8.32 14.06
CA ILE A 220 -1.95 -9.29 15.04
C ILE A 220 -1.14 -10.59 15.00
N SER A 221 -0.94 -11.18 13.82
CA SER A 221 -0.23 -12.46 13.69
C SER A 221 0.41 -12.66 12.33
N TYR A 222 1.44 -13.51 12.32
CA TYR A 222 2.15 -13.95 11.13
C TYR A 222 1.20 -14.60 10.11
N ASP A 223 0.39 -15.57 10.56
CA ASP A 223 -0.57 -16.30 9.72
C ASP A 223 -1.55 -15.36 9.02
N LEU A 224 -2.07 -14.38 9.77
CA LEU A 224 -3.03 -13.43 9.23
C LEU A 224 -2.39 -12.54 8.16
N ALA A 225 -1.17 -12.06 8.40
CA ALA A 225 -0.43 -11.29 7.42
C ALA A 225 -0.13 -12.13 6.16
N LEU A 226 0.18 -13.42 6.34
CA LEU A 226 0.47 -14.35 5.25
C LEU A 226 -0.77 -14.70 4.42
N VAL A 227 -1.91 -15.02 5.05
CA VAL A 227 -3.15 -15.35 4.33
C VAL A 227 -3.63 -14.16 3.50
N VAL A 228 -3.45 -12.94 4.00
CA VAL A 228 -3.75 -11.72 3.24
C VAL A 228 -2.94 -11.63 1.96
N HIS A 229 -1.81 -12.34 1.81
CA HIS A 229 -1.01 -12.43 0.58
C HIS A 229 -1.44 -13.53 -0.40
N GLU A 230 -2.50 -14.28 -0.07
CA GLU A 230 -3.03 -15.35 -0.91
C GLU A 230 -4.05 -14.84 -1.93
N ASN A 231 -3.90 -15.29 -3.19
CA ASN A 231 -4.87 -15.00 -4.24
C ASN A 231 -6.00 -16.06 -4.30
N HIS A 232 -6.85 -16.01 -5.32
CA HIS A 232 -7.99 -16.95 -5.47
C HIS A 232 -7.57 -18.31 -6.08
N TRP A 233 -6.30 -18.45 -6.46
CA TRP A 233 -5.68 -19.70 -6.92
C TRP A 233 -4.71 -20.26 -5.88
N ASP A 234 -4.82 -19.82 -4.63
CA ASP A 234 -3.99 -20.23 -3.50
C ASP A 234 -2.48 -19.91 -3.66
N ASN A 235 -2.13 -19.00 -4.58
CA ASN A 235 -0.75 -18.52 -4.69
C ASN A 235 -0.53 -17.37 -3.71
N LYS A 236 0.57 -17.46 -2.97
CA LYS A 236 1.07 -16.38 -2.10
C LYS A 236 2.00 -15.45 -2.89
N GLN A 237 1.65 -14.19 -3.01
CA GLN A 237 2.39 -13.20 -3.79
C GLN A 237 2.52 -11.87 -3.05
N CYS A 238 3.66 -11.18 -3.18
CA CYS A 238 3.86 -9.87 -2.56
C CYS A 238 3.11 -8.76 -3.32
N ARG A 239 2.91 -7.60 -2.66
CA ARG A 239 2.23 -6.43 -3.24
C ARG A 239 2.86 -5.95 -4.55
N PHE A 240 4.20 -5.94 -4.64
CA PHE A 240 4.93 -5.57 -5.86
C PHE A 240 4.51 -6.48 -7.02
N HIS A 241 4.65 -7.80 -6.87
CA HIS A 241 4.38 -8.77 -7.94
C HIS A 241 2.90 -8.86 -8.30
N GLU A 242 2.00 -8.67 -7.33
CA GLU A 242 0.59 -8.60 -7.63
C GLU A 242 0.27 -7.44 -8.58
N ARG A 243 0.91 -6.28 -8.40
CA ARG A 243 0.62 -5.05 -9.14
C ARG A 243 1.36 -4.95 -10.47
N THR A 244 2.65 -5.29 -10.49
CA THR A 244 3.48 -5.16 -11.70
C THR A 244 3.33 -6.36 -12.64
N LYS A 245 2.94 -7.53 -12.11
CA LYS A 245 2.98 -8.82 -12.83
C LYS A 245 4.37 -9.16 -13.39
N ASN A 246 5.42 -8.47 -12.92
CA ASN A 246 6.78 -8.65 -13.37
C ASN A 246 7.53 -9.49 -12.35
N PHE A 247 7.64 -10.80 -12.59
CA PHE A 247 8.30 -11.74 -11.69
C PHE A 247 9.84 -11.69 -11.73
N GLY A 248 10.39 -10.77 -12.52
CA GLY A 248 11.82 -10.43 -12.53
C GLY A 248 12.76 -11.59 -12.85
N ASP A 249 14.05 -11.26 -12.84
CA ASP A 249 15.10 -12.26 -12.75
C ASP A 249 15.26 -12.77 -11.31
N VAL A 250 15.84 -13.95 -11.20
CA VAL A 250 16.28 -14.51 -9.92
C VAL A 250 17.61 -13.86 -9.53
N ASP A 251 17.77 -13.59 -8.23
CA ASP A 251 18.93 -12.98 -7.62
C ASP A 251 20.19 -13.85 -7.79
N GLY A 252 21.37 -13.23 -7.64
CA GLY A 252 22.66 -13.89 -7.80
C GLY A 252 23.09 -14.10 -9.26
N LYS A 253 22.27 -13.70 -10.24
CA LYS A 253 22.75 -13.54 -11.61
C LYS A 253 23.65 -12.30 -11.67
N LEU A 254 24.96 -12.52 -11.74
CA LEU A 254 25.90 -11.47 -12.13
C LEU A 254 25.48 -10.96 -13.51
N ASP A 255 24.87 -9.78 -13.55
CA ASP A 255 24.70 -9.06 -14.80
C ASP A 255 26.11 -8.73 -15.31
N PRO A 256 26.56 -9.27 -16.45
CA PRO A 256 27.90 -9.00 -16.96
C PRO A 256 28.16 -7.50 -17.18
N LYS A 257 27.09 -6.69 -17.29
CA LYS A 257 27.15 -5.25 -17.52
C LYS A 257 27.01 -4.42 -16.24
N ASN A 258 26.42 -4.97 -15.18
CA ASN A 258 26.20 -4.27 -13.93
C ASN A 258 26.83 -5.07 -12.78
N SER A 259 27.74 -4.45 -12.04
CA SER A 259 28.36 -5.01 -10.82
C SER A 259 27.36 -5.27 -9.66
N THR A 260 26.06 -5.25 -9.94
CA THR A 260 25.02 -5.44 -8.93
C THR A 260 24.76 -6.92 -8.76
N VAL A 261 25.16 -7.46 -7.61
CA VAL A 261 25.01 -8.87 -7.26
C VAL A 261 23.61 -9.19 -6.71
N VAL A 262 22.92 -8.17 -6.15
CA VAL A 262 21.59 -8.28 -5.54
C VAL A 262 20.53 -7.66 -6.46
N TYR A 263 19.89 -8.47 -7.30
CA TYR A 263 18.83 -8.05 -8.21
C TYR A 263 17.70 -9.07 -8.32
N GLY A 264 16.45 -8.62 -8.13
CA GLY A 264 15.28 -9.46 -8.34
C GLY A 264 14.87 -10.26 -7.10
N VAL A 265 14.44 -11.52 -7.30
CA VAL A 265 13.91 -12.39 -6.23
C VAL A 265 14.86 -13.54 -5.92
N ALA A 266 14.92 -14.00 -4.68
CA ALA A 266 15.82 -15.08 -4.29
C ALA A 266 15.57 -16.39 -5.06
N HIS A 267 14.29 -16.71 -5.36
CA HIS A 267 13.92 -17.94 -6.07
C HIS A 267 13.02 -17.68 -7.26
N LYS A 268 13.04 -18.59 -8.24
CA LYS A 268 12.16 -18.50 -9.42
C LYS A 268 10.69 -18.60 -8.99
N SER A 269 9.83 -17.80 -9.61
CA SER A 269 8.38 -17.86 -9.38
C SER A 269 7.80 -19.25 -9.68
N THR A 270 7.00 -19.76 -8.76
CA THR A 270 6.26 -21.03 -8.83
C THR A 270 4.75 -20.85 -8.95
N ILE A 271 4.31 -19.64 -9.34
CA ILE A 271 2.89 -19.29 -9.43
C ILE A 271 2.16 -20.17 -10.46
N GLY A 272 1.10 -20.84 -10.00
CA GLY A 272 0.18 -21.59 -10.82
C GLY A 272 -0.83 -20.68 -11.53
N ALA A 273 -1.12 -20.98 -12.80
CA ALA A 273 -2.15 -20.28 -13.58
C ALA A 273 -3.59 -20.65 -13.17
N LYS A 274 -3.77 -21.75 -12.44
CA LYS A 274 -5.06 -22.24 -11.95
C LYS A 274 -4.92 -22.74 -10.50
N LYS A 275 -6.05 -22.84 -9.81
CA LYS A 275 -6.10 -23.42 -8.46
C LYS A 275 -5.55 -24.86 -8.50
N GLY A 276 -4.66 -25.19 -7.56
CA GLY A 276 -4.03 -26.50 -7.47
C GLY A 276 -2.95 -26.81 -8.52
N THR A 277 -2.59 -25.85 -9.38
CA THR A 277 -1.48 -26.01 -10.34
C THR A 277 -0.22 -25.27 -9.91
N SER A 278 -0.20 -24.67 -8.73
CA SER A 278 1.01 -24.06 -8.18
C SER A 278 1.95 -25.14 -7.67
N THR A 279 3.24 -24.98 -7.95
CA THR A 279 4.25 -25.77 -7.27
C THR A 279 4.47 -25.12 -5.89
N PRO A 280 4.57 -25.90 -4.80
CA PRO A 280 4.95 -25.36 -3.51
C PRO A 280 6.21 -24.48 -3.64
N PRO A 281 6.23 -23.28 -3.05
CA PRO A 281 7.44 -22.47 -3.02
C PRO A 281 8.49 -23.14 -2.14
N GLU A 282 9.73 -22.70 -2.29
CA GLU A 282 10.79 -23.05 -1.35
C GLU A 282 10.45 -22.57 0.07
N GLU A 283 10.92 -23.28 1.08
CA GLU A 283 10.65 -22.99 2.48
C GLU A 283 11.13 -21.57 2.85
N GLY A 284 10.27 -20.81 3.53
CA GLY A 284 10.54 -19.40 3.82
C GLY A 284 10.29 -18.42 2.66
N PHE A 285 9.80 -18.89 1.51
CA PHE A 285 9.53 -18.06 0.32
C PHE A 285 8.06 -18.07 -0.13
N MET A 286 7.66 -16.97 -0.77
CA MET A 286 6.38 -16.82 -1.46
C MET A 286 6.41 -17.52 -2.82
N HIS A 287 5.24 -17.81 -3.41
CA HIS A 287 5.19 -18.34 -4.79
C HIS A 287 5.78 -17.37 -5.82
N CYS A 288 5.81 -16.08 -5.52
CA CYS A 288 6.48 -15.08 -6.35
C CYS A 288 8.02 -15.03 -6.18
N GLY A 289 8.62 -15.90 -5.37
CA GLY A 289 10.08 -15.98 -5.16
C GLY A 289 10.64 -15.06 -4.08
N CYS A 290 9.84 -14.13 -3.53
CA CYS A 290 10.28 -13.24 -2.44
C CYS A 290 10.29 -13.96 -1.08
N GLN A 291 11.26 -13.64 -0.23
CA GLN A 291 11.32 -14.13 1.15
C GLN A 291 10.11 -13.65 1.96
N ILE A 292 9.46 -14.55 2.71
CA ILE A 292 8.21 -14.24 3.42
C ILE A 292 8.43 -13.13 4.44
N ASN A 293 9.45 -13.24 5.29
CA ASN A 293 9.69 -12.28 6.37
C ASN A 293 9.91 -10.86 5.83
N GLU A 294 10.63 -10.70 4.73
CA GLU A 294 10.81 -9.39 4.10
C GLU A 294 9.50 -8.83 3.53
N VAL A 295 8.69 -9.68 2.89
CA VAL A 295 7.39 -9.27 2.34
C VAL A 295 6.44 -8.83 3.45
N LEU A 296 6.42 -9.55 4.58
CA LEU A 296 5.56 -9.22 5.70
C LEU A 296 6.04 -7.96 6.45
N LEU A 297 7.36 -7.72 6.55
CA LEU A 297 7.90 -6.46 7.07
C LEU A 297 7.59 -5.27 6.17
N ASP A 298 7.75 -5.38 4.84
CA ASP A 298 7.29 -4.36 3.88
C ASP A 298 5.79 -4.08 4.05
N PHE A 299 4.98 -5.12 4.20
CA PHE A 299 3.56 -4.97 4.46
C PHE A 299 3.26 -4.24 5.77
N TYR A 300 3.97 -4.58 6.85
CA TYR A 300 3.91 -3.87 8.13
C TYR A 300 4.28 -2.39 7.98
N PHE A 301 5.41 -2.06 7.36
CA PHE A 301 5.82 -0.66 7.13
C PHE A 301 4.76 0.08 6.33
N TRP A 302 4.27 -0.51 5.24
CA TRP A 302 3.25 0.12 4.42
C TRP A 302 1.94 0.38 5.17
N LYS A 303 1.49 -0.57 6.01
CA LYS A 303 0.28 -0.41 6.82
C LYS A 303 0.42 0.61 7.93
N THR A 304 1.60 0.69 8.55
CA THR A 304 1.74 1.36 9.85
C THR A 304 2.52 2.67 9.79
N TRP A 305 3.50 2.80 8.91
CA TRP A 305 4.41 3.95 8.93
C TRP A 305 3.79 5.19 8.32
N THR A 306 3.73 6.26 9.10
CA THR A 306 3.41 7.62 8.66
C THR A 306 4.57 8.54 8.98
N ALA A 307 4.98 9.37 8.04
CA ALA A 307 5.81 10.54 8.31
C ALA A 307 4.93 11.73 8.67
N LYS A 308 5.39 12.60 9.58
CA LYS A 308 4.77 13.90 9.87
C LYS A 308 5.79 15.00 9.55
N SER A 309 5.32 16.18 9.16
CA SER A 309 6.20 17.31 8.97
C SER A 309 6.82 17.76 10.31
N TYR A 310 8.12 18.04 10.30
CA TYR A 310 8.82 18.67 11.44
C TYR A 310 8.61 20.19 11.49
N ASN A 311 8.08 20.79 10.42
CA ASN A 311 7.70 22.19 10.45
C ASN A 311 6.37 22.31 11.20
N GLU A 312 6.36 23.06 12.30
CA GLU A 312 5.21 23.23 13.18
C GLU A 312 3.96 23.74 12.44
N ALA A 313 4.14 24.63 11.45
CA ALA A 313 3.07 25.14 10.59
C ALA A 313 2.38 24.03 9.76
N TYR A 314 3.04 22.89 9.60
CA TYR A 314 2.56 21.73 8.84
C TYR A 314 2.48 20.46 9.69
N SER A 315 2.49 20.57 11.02
CA SER A 315 2.47 19.43 11.95
C SER A 315 1.25 18.52 11.79
N SER A 316 0.15 19.05 11.24
CA SER A 316 -1.06 18.30 10.88
C SER A 316 -0.94 17.48 9.59
N ILE A 317 0.06 17.77 8.76
CA ILE A 317 0.31 17.04 7.52
C ILE A 317 1.08 15.75 7.86
N ALA A 318 0.42 14.62 7.60
CA ALA A 318 1.02 13.30 7.67
C ALA A 318 1.00 12.64 6.29
N GLU A 319 2.10 12.02 5.91
CA GLU A 319 2.25 11.28 4.67
C GLU A 319 2.52 9.80 4.95
N ALA A 320 1.87 8.96 4.18
CA ALA A 320 2.06 7.53 4.16
C ALA A 320 3.10 7.13 3.11
N LEU A 321 3.54 5.87 3.10
CA LEU A 321 4.19 5.27 1.91
C LEU A 321 3.27 5.21 0.66
N GLY A 322 2.08 5.81 0.71
CA GLY A 322 1.21 6.04 -0.44
C GLY A 322 0.87 4.78 -1.22
N SER A 323 0.96 4.89 -2.55
CA SER A 323 0.79 3.76 -3.46
C SER A 323 2.08 3.04 -3.80
N ASP A 324 3.16 3.43 -3.12
CA ASP A 324 4.49 2.90 -3.34
C ASP A 324 4.58 1.51 -2.75
N TYR A 325 5.43 0.74 -3.40
CA TYR A 325 5.75 -0.62 -3.03
C TYR A 325 7.21 -0.78 -3.35
N PHE A 326 7.96 -1.35 -2.42
CA PHE A 326 9.37 -1.59 -2.67
C PHE A 326 9.50 -2.67 -3.75
N ASN A 327 10.33 -2.39 -4.75
CA ASN A 327 10.84 -3.49 -5.58
C ASN A 327 11.64 -4.44 -4.67
N PRO A 328 11.75 -5.73 -5.03
CA PRO A 328 12.40 -6.72 -4.18
C PRO A 328 13.78 -6.30 -3.65
N ARG A 329 14.62 -5.70 -4.50
CA ARG A 329 15.94 -5.20 -4.10
C ARG A 329 15.87 -4.13 -3.01
N ILE A 330 15.10 -3.06 -3.24
CA ILE A 330 14.96 -1.97 -2.25
C ILE A 330 14.35 -2.51 -0.95
N ARG A 331 13.40 -3.44 -1.04
CA ARG A 331 12.82 -4.10 0.13
C ARG A 331 13.92 -4.77 0.96
N THR A 332 14.77 -5.59 0.35
CA THR A 332 15.85 -6.28 1.04
C THR A 332 16.77 -5.29 1.77
N PHE A 333 17.17 -4.20 1.12
CA PHE A 333 17.99 -3.16 1.80
C PHE A 333 17.28 -2.53 3.00
N VAL A 334 16.02 -2.13 2.83
CA VAL A 334 15.23 -1.48 3.89
C VAL A 334 14.99 -2.44 5.05
N VAL A 335 14.59 -3.68 4.76
CA VAL A 335 14.29 -4.70 5.76
C VAL A 335 15.55 -5.12 6.51
N GLN A 336 16.65 -5.40 5.82
CA GLN A 336 17.90 -5.78 6.49
C GLN A 336 18.46 -4.64 7.34
N ALA A 337 18.38 -3.39 6.86
CA ALA A 337 18.73 -2.23 7.67
C ALA A 337 17.84 -2.14 8.92
N PHE A 338 16.52 -2.27 8.76
CA PHE A 338 15.60 -2.27 9.90
C PHE A 338 15.93 -3.35 10.92
N LEU A 339 16.07 -4.61 10.50
CA LEU A 339 16.37 -5.73 11.40
C LEU A 339 17.70 -5.53 12.14
N ARG A 340 18.73 -5.07 11.42
CA ARG A 340 20.08 -4.87 11.97
C ARG A 340 20.14 -3.71 12.96
N GLU A 341 19.51 -2.58 12.65
CA GLU A 341 19.60 -1.36 13.46
C GLU A 341 18.56 -1.33 14.59
N SER A 342 17.37 -1.89 14.38
CA SER A 342 16.32 -1.89 15.39
C SER A 342 16.48 -3.00 16.42
N PHE A 343 17.26 -4.05 16.13
CA PHE A 343 17.33 -5.28 16.94
C PHE A 343 15.99 -6.00 17.11
N LEU A 344 14.97 -5.64 16.34
CA LEU A 344 13.68 -6.31 16.31
C LEU A 344 13.67 -7.34 15.18
N THR A 345 12.88 -8.39 15.39
CA THR A 345 12.47 -9.37 14.38
C THR A 345 11.02 -9.09 13.97
N LEU A 346 10.57 -9.74 12.91
CA LEU A 346 9.18 -9.66 12.50
C LEU A 346 8.22 -10.15 13.62
N ASN A 347 8.57 -11.20 14.34
CA ASN A 347 7.72 -11.77 15.38
C ASN A 347 7.49 -10.81 16.55
N ASP A 348 8.47 -9.95 16.88
CA ASP A 348 8.31 -8.97 17.96
C ASP A 348 7.24 -7.92 17.64
N LEU A 349 7.01 -7.67 16.35
CA LEU A 349 6.04 -6.69 15.86
C LEU A 349 4.60 -7.19 15.93
N TYR A 350 4.39 -8.51 16.07
CA TYR A 350 3.07 -9.08 16.19
C TYR A 350 2.57 -9.03 17.64
N ALA A 351 1.37 -8.47 17.83
CA ALA A 351 0.73 -8.40 19.14
C ALA A 351 -0.78 -8.15 19.03
N PRO A 352 -1.61 -8.79 19.87
CA PRO A 352 -3.03 -8.45 19.96
C PRO A 352 -3.26 -7.05 20.56
N ASP A 353 -2.35 -6.56 21.39
CA ASP A 353 -2.39 -5.24 22.03
C ASP A 353 -1.63 -4.17 21.22
N PHE A 354 -1.51 -4.34 19.90
CA PHE A 354 -0.91 -3.33 19.02
C PHE A 354 -1.54 -1.94 19.22
N ALA A 355 -0.77 -0.89 18.99
CA ALA A 355 -1.13 0.53 19.21
C ALA A 355 -1.36 0.95 20.66
N THR A 356 -1.21 0.04 21.64
CA THR A 356 -1.20 0.42 23.05
C THR A 356 0.18 0.92 23.48
N GLU A 357 0.22 1.65 24.60
CA GLU A 357 1.48 2.05 25.23
C GLU A 357 2.29 0.81 25.69
N ASN A 358 1.61 -0.23 26.16
CA ASN A 358 2.23 -1.50 26.57
C ASN A 358 2.99 -2.17 25.43
N PHE A 359 2.41 -2.19 24.22
CA PHE A 359 3.08 -2.70 23.03
C PHE A 359 4.38 -1.92 22.74
N GLN A 360 4.34 -0.59 22.82
CA GLN A 360 5.54 0.25 22.60
C GLN A 360 6.61 0.01 23.68
N LEU A 361 6.20 -0.11 24.94
CA LEU A 361 7.09 -0.45 26.06
C LEU A 361 7.73 -1.83 25.85
N ARG A 362 6.95 -2.83 25.47
CA ARG A 362 7.43 -4.19 25.17
C ARG A 362 8.50 -4.18 24.07
N LEU A 363 8.24 -3.50 22.96
CA LEU A 363 9.22 -3.38 21.87
C LEU A 363 10.52 -2.76 22.36
N ARG A 364 10.45 -1.63 23.09
CA ARG A 364 11.65 -0.97 23.63
C ARG A 364 12.42 -1.85 24.61
N SER A 365 11.74 -2.62 25.45
CA SER A 365 12.37 -3.57 26.35
C SER A 365 13.13 -4.67 25.59
N ILE A 366 12.50 -5.28 24.58
CA ILE A 366 13.15 -6.29 23.71
C ILE A 366 14.39 -5.69 23.02
N GLN A 367 14.29 -4.46 22.51
CA GLN A 367 15.42 -3.77 21.90
C GLN A 367 16.57 -3.57 22.89
N ALA A 368 16.27 -3.06 24.09
CA ALA A 368 17.28 -2.83 25.13
C ALA A 368 17.98 -4.13 25.53
N GLU A 369 17.23 -5.21 25.74
CA GLU A 369 17.76 -6.53 26.08
C GLU A 369 18.71 -7.07 24.99
N ARG A 370 18.31 -6.99 23.72
CA ARG A 370 19.14 -7.46 22.60
C ARG A 370 20.37 -6.60 22.36
N ILE A 371 20.27 -5.28 22.57
CA ILE A 371 21.44 -4.38 22.54
C ILE A 371 22.44 -4.79 23.63
N VAL A 372 21.98 -5.01 24.86
CA VAL A 372 22.85 -5.44 25.96
C VAL A 372 23.44 -6.83 25.73
N ALA A 373 22.67 -7.76 25.17
CA ALA A 373 23.17 -9.07 24.77
C ALA A 373 24.30 -8.95 23.74
N ARG A 374 24.14 -8.10 22.71
CA ARG A 374 25.19 -7.85 21.70
C ARG A 374 26.43 -7.18 22.28
N LEU A 375 26.27 -6.19 23.17
CA LEU A 375 27.40 -5.56 23.85
C LEU A 375 28.18 -6.58 24.67
N ASN A 376 27.47 -7.41 25.44
CA ASN A 376 28.07 -8.50 26.21
C ASN A 376 28.78 -9.52 25.30
N SER A 377 28.23 -9.86 24.12
CA SER A 377 28.89 -10.80 23.19
C SER A 377 30.15 -10.20 22.57
N MET A 378 30.17 -8.90 22.28
CA MET A 378 31.34 -8.20 21.75
C MET A 378 32.47 -8.09 22.80
N TRP A 379 32.12 -7.96 24.10
CA TRP A 379 33.10 -7.66 25.15
C TRP A 379 33.55 -8.86 26.00
N LYS A 380 32.87 -10.01 25.90
CA LYS A 380 33.30 -11.27 26.52
C LYS A 380 34.76 -11.67 26.19
N GLY A 381 35.35 -11.13 25.11
CA GLY A 381 36.74 -11.35 24.73
C GLY A 381 37.76 -10.32 25.21
N ALA A 382 37.35 -9.15 25.71
CA ALA A 382 38.27 -8.01 25.86
C ALA A 382 38.54 -7.56 27.30
N LEU A 383 37.54 -7.51 28.19
CA LEU A 383 37.67 -6.76 29.46
C LEU A 383 36.95 -7.36 30.69
N GLY A 384 36.26 -8.50 30.56
CA GLY A 384 35.51 -9.09 31.68
C GLY A 384 34.33 -8.24 32.19
N VAL A 385 33.98 -7.15 31.49
CA VAL A 385 32.86 -6.27 31.84
C VAL A 385 31.54 -6.92 31.39
N ARG A 386 30.59 -7.03 32.32
CA ARG A 386 29.22 -7.52 32.07
C ARG A 386 28.23 -6.38 32.27
N TYR A 387 27.47 -6.06 31.23
CA TYR A 387 26.34 -5.14 31.30
C TYR A 387 25.10 -5.85 31.83
N ILE A 388 24.42 -5.21 32.78
CA ILE A 388 23.16 -5.67 33.38
C ILE A 388 22.16 -4.53 33.23
N LEU A 389 20.99 -4.82 32.66
CA LEU A 389 19.86 -3.90 32.68
C LEU A 389 19.27 -3.89 34.09
N THR A 390 19.24 -2.73 34.72
CA THR A 390 18.58 -2.53 36.02
C THR A 390 17.28 -1.74 35.78
N GLY A 391 16.15 -2.28 36.21
CA GLY A 391 14.83 -1.69 36.03
C GLY A 391 13.71 -2.73 36.22
N PRO A 392 12.44 -2.30 36.34
CA PRO A 392 11.32 -3.23 36.39
C PRO A 392 11.29 -4.04 35.09
N THR A 393 11.57 -5.33 35.19
CA THR A 393 11.39 -6.25 34.07
C THR A 393 9.89 -6.34 33.81
N ILE A 394 9.45 -5.82 32.67
CA ILE A 394 8.08 -6.07 32.21
C ILE A 394 8.04 -7.56 31.91
N ALA A 395 7.25 -8.32 32.68
CA ALA A 395 7.06 -9.73 32.43
C ALA A 395 6.52 -9.87 30.99
N LEU A 396 7.34 -10.44 30.11
CA LEU A 396 6.91 -10.76 28.75
C LEU A 396 5.83 -11.85 28.86
N PRO A 397 4.70 -11.72 28.15
CA PRO A 397 3.71 -12.79 28.11
C PRO A 397 4.39 -14.09 27.62
N GLU A 398 4.19 -15.19 28.35
CA GLU A 398 4.87 -16.48 28.12
C GLU A 398 4.64 -17.07 26.72
N ASN A 399 3.66 -16.54 25.95
CA ASN A 399 3.27 -17.03 24.63
C ASN A 399 4.22 -16.64 23.46
N ASN A 400 5.31 -15.91 23.70
CA ASN A 400 6.31 -15.59 22.67
C ASN A 400 7.51 -16.54 22.72
N GLN A 401 7.29 -17.86 22.82
CA GLN A 401 8.37 -18.78 22.48
C GLN A 401 8.69 -18.60 20.98
N PRO A 402 9.98 -18.44 20.61
CA PRO A 402 10.35 -18.41 19.21
C PRO A 402 9.84 -19.69 18.56
N MET A 403 9.06 -19.58 17.49
CA MET A 403 8.81 -20.74 16.64
C MET A 403 10.19 -21.26 16.22
N GLU A 404 10.47 -22.54 16.51
CA GLU A 404 11.68 -23.19 16.02
C GLU A 404 11.72 -23.01 14.49
N GLU A 405 12.79 -22.38 14.01
CA GLU A 405 13.05 -22.12 12.58
C GLU A 405 13.35 -23.41 11.82
#